data_AF-A0A2P8QI61-F1
#
_entry.id   AF-A0A2P8QI61-F1
#
_cell.length_a   1.000
_cell.length_b   1.000
_cell.length_c   1.000
_cell.angle_alpha   90.00
_cell.angle_beta   90.00
_cell.angle_gamma   90.00
#
_symmetry.space_group_name_H-M   'P 1'
#
loop_
_entity.id
_entity.type
_entity.pdbx_description
1 polymer ?
#
loop_
_entity_poly.entity_id
_entity_poly.type
_entity_poly.pdbx_seq_one_letter_code
_entity_poly.pdbx_strand_id
1 'polypeptide(L)' 'MKTANRFQEGDRLLPIEIAKTELEAKLGVGWSRKSIKRKIDQGCPFAWKQGIHYIQIGNKLASVNVDAILRELVR' A
#
# COMPACT_ATOMS: atom_id res chain seq x y z
N MET A 1 7.27 -22.62 14.11
CA MET A 1 7.50 -21.29 13.49
C MET A 1 6.18 -20.53 13.50
N LYS A 2 6.03 -19.51 14.35
CA LYS A 2 4.82 -18.66 14.34
C LYS A 2 4.92 -17.75 13.14
N THR A 3 4.17 -18.06 12.08
CA THR A 3 3.94 -17.16 10.96
C THR A 3 3.20 -15.96 11.53
N ALA A 4 3.94 -14.92 11.93
CA ALA A 4 3.34 -13.67 12.35
C ALA A 4 2.55 -13.15 11.14
N ASN A 5 1.22 -13.21 11.23
CA ASN A 5 0.36 -12.51 10.29
C ASN A 5 0.80 -11.05 10.30
N ARG A 6 1.47 -10.63 9.23
CA ARG A 6 2.03 -9.27 9.09
C ARG A 6 0.94 -8.22 8.84
N PHE A 7 -0.30 -8.68 8.68
CA PHE A 7 -1.50 -7.85 8.63
C PHE A 7 -2.01 -7.67 10.06
N GLN A 8 -2.13 -6.41 10.49
CA GLN A 8 -2.88 -6.12 11.71
C GLN A 8 -4.35 -6.43 11.44
N GLU A 9 -5.01 -7.00 12.44
CA GLU A 9 -6.44 -7.29 12.40
C GLU A 9 -7.19 -5.98 12.10
N GLY A 10 -7.86 -5.91 10.93
CA GLY A 10 -8.54 -4.70 10.44
C GLY A 10 -7.90 -4.02 9.22
N ASP A 11 -6.72 -4.46 8.76
CA ASP A 11 -6.09 -3.89 7.57
C ASP A 11 -6.84 -4.25 6.28
N ARG A 12 -7.28 -3.23 5.54
CA ARG A 12 -7.95 -3.42 4.25
C ARG A 12 -6.92 -3.53 3.14
N LEU A 13 -6.64 -4.77 2.73
CA LEU A 13 -5.91 -5.06 1.51
C LEU A 13 -6.86 -4.94 0.31
N LEU A 14 -6.72 -3.86 -0.45
CA LEU A 14 -7.61 -3.55 -1.58
C LEU A 14 -6.88 -3.73 -2.92
N PRO A 15 -7.56 -4.20 -3.97
CA PRO A 15 -7.03 -4.16 -5.34
C PRO A 15 -6.55 -2.76 -5.70
N ILE A 16 -5.44 -2.64 -6.43
CA ILE A 16 -4.82 -1.34 -6.76
C ILE A 16 -5.79 -0.33 -7.40
N GLU A 17 -6.76 -0.81 -8.18
CA GLU A 17 -7.76 0.04 -8.85
C GLU A 17 -8.76 0.68 -7.87
N ILE A 18 -9.01 0.04 -6.72
CA ILE A 18 -9.85 0.58 -5.64
C ILE A 18 -8.97 1.40 -4.68
N ALA A 19 -7.81 0.85 -4.32
CA ALA A 19 -6.89 1.47 -3.37
C ALA A 19 -6.44 2.88 -3.81
N LYS A 20 -6.22 3.11 -5.12
CA LYS A 20 -5.86 4.44 -5.64
C LYS A 20 -6.92 5.49 -5.32
N THR A 21 -8.20 5.13 -5.45
CA THR A 21 -9.33 6.03 -5.23
C THR A 21 -9.47 6.33 -3.75
N GLU A 22 -9.33 5.32 -2.88
CA GLU A 22 -9.35 5.54 -1.43
C GLU A 22 -8.18 6.39 -0.95
N LEU A 23 -6.96 6.12 -1.43
CA LEU A 23 -5.77 6.91 -1.08
C LEU A 23 -5.91 8.35 -1.57
N GLU A 24 -6.43 8.55 -2.79
CA GLU A 24 -6.67 9.88 -3.34
C GLU A 24 -7.75 10.65 -2.58
N ALA A 25 -8.83 9.97 -2.15
CA ALA A 25 -9.87 10.59 -1.33
C ALA A 25 -9.36 11.01 0.06
N LYS A 26 -8.44 10.23 0.66
CA LYS A 26 -7.94 10.48 2.02
C LYS A 26 -6.72 11.40 2.08
N LEU A 27 -5.84 11.34 1.08
CA LEU A 27 -4.54 12.03 1.07
C LEU A 27 -4.42 13.08 -0.04
N GLY A 28 -5.43 13.20 -0.90
CA GLY A 28 -5.43 14.10 -2.04
C GLY A 28 -4.67 13.57 -3.26
N VAL A 29 -4.24 14.47 -4.12
CA VAL A 29 -3.60 14.13 -5.40
C VAL A 29 -2.28 13.37 -5.23
N GLY A 30 -1.94 12.53 -6.22
CA GLY A 30 -0.64 11.87 -6.29
C GLY A 30 -0.63 10.38 -5.89
N TRP A 31 -1.80 9.74 -5.80
CA TRP A 31 -1.96 8.31 -5.47
C TRP A 31 -2.44 7.45 -6.64
N SER A 32 -2.19 7.88 -7.87
CA SER A 32 -2.45 7.05 -9.06
C SER A 32 -1.60 5.77 -9.07
N ARG A 33 -2.03 4.74 -9.82
CA ARG A 33 -1.31 3.47 -9.94
C ARG A 33 0.17 3.63 -10.34
N LYS A 34 0.45 4.53 -11.28
CA LYS A 34 1.84 4.84 -11.71
C LYS A 34 2.63 5.52 -10.59
N SER A 35 1.98 6.42 -9.87
CA SER A 35 2.60 7.11 -8.72
C SER A 35 2.90 6.14 -7.58
N ILE A 36 1.96 5.27 -7.22
CA ILE A 36 2.15 4.26 -6.17
C ILE A 36 3.31 3.33 -6.53
N LYS A 37 3.36 2.81 -7.76
CA LYS A 37 4.51 2.01 -8.22
C LYS A 37 5.83 2.77 -8.07
N ARG A 38 5.88 4.02 -8.54
CA ARG A 38 7.07 4.87 -8.41
C ARG A 38 7.47 5.08 -6.94
N LYS A 39 6.50 5.31 -6.04
CA LYS A 39 6.73 5.48 -4.60
C LYS A 39 7.31 4.22 -3.95
N ILE A 40 6.82 3.05 -4.36
CA ILE A 40 7.37 1.76 -3.97
C ILE A 40 8.83 1.63 -4.45
N ASP A 41 9.09 1.87 -5.73
CA ASP A 41 10.44 1.77 -6.32
C ASP A 41 11.43 2.75 -5.67
N GLN A 42 10.96 3.95 -5.31
CA GLN A 42 11.77 4.99 -4.67
C GLN A 42 11.90 4.82 -3.15
N GLY A 43 11.09 3.96 -2.53
CA GLY A 43 11.03 3.83 -1.07
C GLY A 43 10.58 5.13 -0.36
N CYS A 44 9.72 5.92 -1.01
CA CYS A 44 9.29 7.25 -0.54
C CYS A 44 7.76 7.34 -0.51
N PRO A 45 7.14 8.00 0.49
CA PRO A 45 7.75 8.75 1.60
C PRO A 45 8.22 7.89 2.79
N PHE A 46 7.98 6.58 2.76
CA PHE A 46 8.48 5.63 3.75
C PHE A 46 8.96 4.36 3.05
N ALA A 47 9.66 3.50 3.78
CA ALA A 47 10.13 2.22 3.27
C ALA A 47 8.96 1.26 2.99
N TRP A 48 8.63 1.07 1.71
CA TRP A 48 7.56 0.17 1.29
C TRP A 48 7.95 -1.31 1.53
N LYS A 49 7.04 -2.09 2.13
CA LYS A 49 7.27 -3.50 2.47
C LYS A 49 6.23 -4.38 1.80
N GLN A 50 6.68 -5.32 0.96
CA GLN A 50 5.81 -6.33 0.35
C GLN A 50 5.23 -7.25 1.44
N GLY A 51 3.95 -7.56 1.34
CA GLY A 51 3.21 -8.32 2.36
C GLY A 51 2.73 -7.48 3.55
N ILE A 52 3.05 -6.19 3.59
CA ILE A 52 2.54 -5.23 4.59
C ILE A 52 1.82 -4.10 3.87
N HIS A 53 2.54 -3.31 3.06
CA HIS A 53 2.00 -2.14 2.35
C HIS A 53 1.38 -2.52 1.00
N TYR A 54 1.90 -3.57 0.35
CA TYR A 54 1.42 -4.00 -0.95
C TYR A 54 1.64 -5.48 -1.21
N ILE A 55 0.87 -6.02 -2.16
CA ILE A 55 1.03 -7.36 -2.71
C ILE A 55 1.32 -7.24 -4.20
N GLN A 56 2.40 -7.89 -4.61
CA GLN A 56 2.82 -8.00 -5.99
C GLN A 56 2.78 -9.48 -6.40
N ILE A 57 2.21 -9.74 -7.58
CA ILE A 57 2.13 -11.07 -8.18
C ILE A 57 2.89 -10.99 -9.51
N GLY A 58 4.04 -11.66 -9.59
CA GLY A 58 4.99 -11.49 -10.68
C GLY A 58 5.45 -10.03 -10.82
N ASN A 59 5.30 -9.44 -12.00
CA ASN A 59 5.64 -8.03 -12.26
C ASN A 59 4.45 -7.05 -12.07
N LYS A 60 3.30 -7.55 -11.59
CA LYS A 60 2.09 -6.75 -11.43
C LYS A 60 1.80 -6.46 -9.96
N LEU A 61 1.71 -5.17 -9.64
CA LEU A 61 1.13 -4.69 -8.37
C LEU A 61 -0.35 -5.08 -8.36
N ALA A 62 -0.72 -6.02 -7.49
CA ALA A 62 -2.05 -6.62 -7.43
C ALA A 62 -2.95 -5.83 -6.46
N SER A 63 -2.48 -5.69 -5.22
CA SER A 63 -3.23 -5.06 -4.13
C SER A 63 -2.33 -4.20 -3.26
N VAL A 64 -2.95 -3.28 -2.53
CA VAL A 64 -2.30 -2.32 -1.65
C VAL A 64 -3.09 -2.24 -0.34
N ASN A 65 -2.36 -2.18 0.78
CA ASN A 65 -2.94 -2.04 2.11
C ASN A 65 -3.04 -0.55 2.44
N VAL A 66 -4.23 0.01 2.23
CA VAL A 66 -4.47 1.46 2.38
C VAL A 66 -4.23 1.88 3.82
N ASP A 67 -4.72 1.10 4.79
CA ASP A 67 -4.66 1.50 6.20
C ASP A 67 -3.22 1.45 6.73
N ALA A 68 -2.40 0.48 6.31
CA ALA A 68 -0.98 0.46 6.65
C ALA A 68 -0.23 1.68 6.07
N ILE A 69 -0.53 2.08 4.83
CA ILE A 69 0.06 3.29 4.23
C ILE A 69 -0.32 4.54 5.03
N LEU A 70 -1.61 4.69 5.37
CA LEU A 70 -2.08 5.83 6.16
C LEU A 70 -1.38 5.91 7.50
N ARG A 71 -1.19 4.77 8.19
CA ARG A 71 -0.46 4.72 9.46
C ARG A 71 1.01 5.15 9.34
N GLU A 72 1.67 4.83 8.25
CA GLU A 72 3.06 5.27 8.01
C GLU A 72 3.13 6.78 7.72
N LEU A 73 2.08 7.36 7.13
CA LEU A 73 2.05 8.79 6.73
C LEU A 73 1.60 9.75 7.82
N VAL A 74 0.70 9.32 8.71
CA VAL A 74 0.10 10.17 9.76
C VAL A 74 0.92 10.15 11.06
N ARG A 75 2.10 9.54 11.05
CA ARG A 75 3.04 9.55 12.18
C ARG A 75 3.60 10.93 12.49
#